data_AF-A0A497L8W1-F1
#
_entry.id   AF-A0A497L8W1-F1
#
_cell.length_a   1.000
_cell.length_b   1.000
_cell.length_c   1.000
_cell.angle_alpha   90.00
_cell.angle_beta   90.00
_cell.angle_gamma   90.00
#
_symmetry.space_group_name_H-M   'P 1'
#
loop_
_entity.id
_entity.type
_entity.pdbx_description
1 polymer ?
#
loop_
_entity_poly.entity_id
_entity_poly.type
_entity_poly.pdbx_seq_one_letter_code
_entity_poly.pdbx_strand_id
1 'polypeptide(L)' 'MGEMKTPVLIKKGAEASLYLAKWHGRKVVMKKRLPKKYRLSRLDEQIRTYRTAHEPRLMHEAKKA' A
#
# COMPACT_ATOMS: atom_id res chain seq x y z
N MET A 1 11.18 10.75 17.91
CA MET A 1 10.85 9.93 16.72
C MET A 1 9.98 8.78 17.19
N GLY A 2 8.71 8.73 16.79
CA GLY A 2 7.75 7.78 17.37
C GLY A 2 8.08 6.32 17.02
N GLU A 3 8.06 5.45 18.02
CA GLU A 3 8.27 4.00 17.87
C GLU A 3 7.39 3.43 16.73
N MET A 4 8.02 2.95 15.66
CA MET A 4 7.33 2.09 14.69
C MET A 4 7.14 0.71 15.34
N LYS A 5 5.96 0.46 15.90
CA LYS A 5 5.55 -0.93 16.18
C LYS A 5 5.48 -1.70 14.86
N THR A 6 5.97 -2.94 14.86
CA THR A 6 5.94 -3.82 13.69
C THR A 6 4.50 -3.92 13.15
N PRO A 7 4.28 -3.61 11.85
CA PRO A 7 2.96 -3.70 11.24
C PRO A 7 2.44 -5.15 11.23
N VAL A 8 1.22 -5.37 11.73
CA VAL A 8 0.60 -6.70 11.81
C VAL A 8 -0.15 -6.98 10.51
N LEU A 9 0.15 -8.09 9.83
CA LEU A 9 -0.60 -8.49 8.63
C LEU A 9 -2.05 -8.81 9.01
N ILE A 10 -3.01 -8.10 8.42
CA ILE A 10 -4.44 -8.34 8.65
C ILE A 10 -5.09 -9.12 7.52
N LYS A 11 -4.62 -8.93 6.27
CA LYS A 11 -5.17 -9.63 5.11
C LYS A 11 -4.12 -9.72 4.01
N LYS A 12 -3.98 -10.92 3.43
CA LYS A 12 -3.15 -11.16 2.25
C LYS A 12 -4.05 -11.31 1.03
N GLY A 13 -3.81 -10.50 0.00
CA GLY A 13 -4.49 -10.61 -1.29
C GLY A 13 -3.53 -11.05 -2.40
N ALA A 14 -4.08 -11.27 -3.59
CA ALA A 14 -3.27 -11.58 -4.77
C ALA A 14 -2.32 -10.43 -5.09
N GLU A 15 -2.79 -9.18 -5.11
CA GLU A 15 -1.98 -8.05 -5.55
C GLU A 15 -1.28 -7.29 -4.41
N ALA A 16 -1.91 -7.22 -3.24
CA ALA A 16 -1.40 -6.48 -2.10
C ALA A 16 -1.70 -7.17 -0.77
N SER A 17 -0.82 -6.94 0.19
CA SER A 17 -1.02 -7.27 1.60
C SER A 17 -1.42 -6.02 2.38
N LEU A 18 -2.43 -6.16 3.24
CA LEU A 18 -2.88 -5.12 4.16
C LEU A 18 -2.31 -5.39 5.54
N TYR A 19 -1.74 -4.36 6.14
CA TYR A 19 -1.17 -4.39 7.48
C TYR A 19 -1.84 -3.34 8.37
N LEU A 20 -1.99 -3.67 9.64
CA LEU A 20 -2.41 -2.75 10.67
C LEU A 20 -1.19 -2.21 11.40
N ALA A 21 -1.11 -0.89 11.52
CA ALA A 21 0.00 -0.20 12.16
C ALA A 21 -0.48 1.00 12.99
N LYS A 22 0.44 1.55 13.79
CA LYS A 22 0.25 2.83 14.48
C LYS A 22 1.19 3.87 13.85
N TRP A 23 0.63 4.97 13.37
CA TRP A 23 1.35 6.06 12.71
C TRP A 23 0.96 7.39 13.36
N HIS A 24 1.92 8.13 13.91
CA HIS A 24 1.70 9.37 14.67
C HIS A 24 0.56 9.26 15.70
N GLY A 25 0.58 8.19 16.52
CA GLY A 25 -0.45 7.97 17.53
C GLY A 25 -1.78 7.40 17.02
N ARG A 26 -2.00 7.38 15.70
CA ARG A 26 -3.25 6.93 15.07
C ARG A 26 -3.16 5.52 14.54
N LYS A 27 -4.26 4.78 14.62
CA LYS A 27 -4.41 3.46 14.00
C LYS A 27 -4.58 3.65 12.49
N VAL A 28 -3.74 2.99 11.69
CA VAL A 28 -3.74 3.09 10.23
C VAL A 28 -3.69 1.72 9.57
N VAL A 29 -4.20 1.65 8.34
CA VAL A 29 -4.06 0.48 7.46
C VAL A 29 -3.02 0.80 6.38
N MET A 30 -1.95 0.01 6.32
CA MET A 30 -0.90 0.11 5.31
C MET A 30 -1.15 -0.94 4.22
N LYS A 31 -1.27 -0.51 2.96
CA LYS A 31 -1.41 -1.39 1.80
C LYS A 31 -0.07 -1.51 1.07
N LYS A 32 0.51 -2.71 1.02
CA LYS A 32 1.79 -2.99 0.34
C LYS A 32 1.57 -3.91 -0.85
N ARG A 33 1.86 -3.42 -2.06
CA ARG A 33 1.86 -4.23 -3.29
C ARG A 33 3.13 -5.08 -3.35
N LEU A 34 2.98 -6.39 -3.51
CA LEU A 34 4.10 -7.33 -3.57
C LEU A 34 4.61 -7.50 -5.01
N PRO A 35 5.93 -7.68 -5.22
CA PRO A 35 6.47 -7.92 -6.55
C PRO A 35 5.90 -9.19 -7.19
N LYS A 36 5.67 -9.15 -8.50
CA LYS A 36 5.22 -10.31 -9.27
C LYS A 36 6.39 -10.91 -10.04
N LYS A 37 6.92 -12.03 -9.53
CA LYS A 37 8.09 -12.72 -10.10
C LYS A 37 7.93 -13.18 -11.55
N TYR A 38 6.69 -13.34 -12.02
CA TYR A 38 6.40 -13.71 -13.41
C TYR A 38 6.52 -12.53 -14.39
N ARG A 39 6.70 -11.29 -13.91
CA ARG A 39 6.88 -10.10 -14.74
C ARG A 39 8.35 -9.69 -14.77
N LEU A 40 8.75 -9.04 -15.86
CA LEU A 40 10.01 -8.30 -15.93
C LEU A 40 10.05 -7.28 -14.78
N SER A 41 11.16 -7.23 -14.05
CA SER A 41 11.32 -6.40 -12.84
C SER A 41 11.02 -4.93 -13.10
N ARG A 42 11.57 -4.36 -14.18
CA ARG A 42 11.36 -2.96 -14.59
C ARG A 42 9.88 -2.67 -14.85
N LEU A 43 9.18 -3.60 -15.51
CA LEU A 43 7.76 -3.44 -15.80
C LEU A 43 6.91 -3.55 -14.53
N ASP A 44 7.20 -4.52 -13.66
CA ASP A 44 6.47 -4.68 -12.41
C ASP A 44 6.64 -3.47 -11.48
N GLU A 45 7.84 -2.93 -11.42
CA GLU A 45 8.14 -1.70 -10.69
C GLU A 45 7.33 -0.51 -11.23
N GLN A 46 7.35 -0.27 -12.55
CA GLN A 46 6.58 0.79 -13.18
C GLN A 46 5.07 0.65 -12.89
N ILE A 47 4.51 -0.55 -13.02
CA ILE A 47 3.09 -0.82 -12.74
C ILE A 47 2.77 -0.55 -11.26
N ARG A 48 3.61 -1.04 -10.34
CA ARG A 48 3.39 -0.88 -8.89
C ARG A 48 3.48 0.59 -8.48
N THR A 49 4.46 1.33 -8.99
CA THR A 49 4.63 2.76 -8.72
C THR A 49 3.44 3.56 -9.25
N TYR A 50 3.06 3.36 -10.51
CA TYR A 50 1.91 4.03 -11.11
C TYR A 50 0.62 3.78 -10.32
N ARG A 51 0.30 2.51 -10.03
CA ARG A 51 -0.93 2.15 -9.27
C ARG A 51 -0.92 2.70 -7.85
N THR A 52 0.24 2.74 -7.20
CA THR A 52 0.37 3.25 -5.82
C THR A 52 0.18 4.77 -5.76
N ALA A 53 0.62 5.52 -6.77
CA ALA A 53 0.40 6.96 -6.85
C ALA A 53 -1.02 7.33 -7.31
N HIS A 54 -1.57 6.55 -8.24
CA HIS A 54 -2.88 6.83 -8.83
C HIS A 54 -4.04 6.52 -7.87
N GLU A 55 -3.94 5.46 -7.07
CA GLU A 55 -5.02 5.04 -6.17
C GLU A 55 -5.39 6.11 -5.11
N PRO A 56 -4.45 6.73 -4.36
CA PRO A 56 -4.77 7.83 -3.45
C PRO A 56 -5.36 9.05 -4.15
N ARG A 57 -4.89 9.35 -5.37
CA ARG A 57 -5.43 10.47 -6.16
C ARG A 57 -6.90 10.24 -6.49
N LEU A 58 -7.25 9.06 -7.01
CA LEU A 58 -8.63 8.70 -7.30
C LEU A 58 -9.50 8.70 -6.04
N MET A 59 -9.01 8.17 -4.92
CA MET A 59 -9.75 8.19 -3.64
C MET A 59 -10.02 9.63 -3.16
N HIS A 60 -9.04 10.53 -3.32
CA HIS A 60 -9.18 11.93 -2.97
C HIS A 60 -10.17 12.65 -3.88
N GLU A 61 -10.10 12.40 -5.20
CA GLU A 61 -11.04 12.94 -6.18
C GLU A 61 -12.47 12.46 -5.90
N ALA A 62 -12.66 11.17 -5.60
CA ALA A 62 -13.95 10.60 -5.25
C ALA A 62 -14.55 11.18 -3.96
N LYS A 63 -13.72 11.61 -2.99
CA LYS A 63 -14.18 12.25 -1.77
C LYS A 63 -14.74 13.67 -1.99
N LYS A 64 -14.39 14.32 -3.10
CA LYS A 64 -14.83 15.70 -3.41
C LYS A 64 -16.21 15.78 -4.06
N ALA A 65 -16.67 14.69 -4.67
CA ALA A 65 -18.01 14.57 -5.27
C ALA A 65 -19.04 14.24 -4.19
#